data_AF-A0AAD0BLC3-F1
#
_entry.id   AF-A0AAD0BLC3-F1
#
_cell.length_a   1.000
_cell.length_b   1.000
_cell.length_c   1.000
_cell.angle_alpha   90.00
_cell.angle_beta   90.00
_cell.angle_gamma   90.00
#
_symmetry.space_group_name_H-M   'P 1'
#
loop_
_entity.id
_entity.type
_entity.pdbx_description
1 polymer ?
#
loop_
_entity_poly.entity_id
_entity_poly.type
_entity_poly.pdbx_seq_one_letter_code
_entity_poly.pdbx_strand_id
1 'polypeptide(L)'
;MAEITPNHPEYGLNQQIRQGVAALDAQHGRPFDQTSERLTASLTVLAREQGLQQVDHVLVSNATAQHPAGHNVFVVQGDPANPAHLRAMMPTAVAVQTPVEQSLQKLGLGVQPAVHAEQQTLDAQAQDPQQNPVHRLG
;
A
#
# COMPACT_ATOMS: atom_id res chain seq x y z
N MET A 1 -5.49 -17.10 -13.47
CA MET A 1 -5.51 -16.06 -12.44
C MET A 1 -4.75 -14.87 -13.01
N ALA A 2 -5.15 -13.63 -12.73
CA ALA A 2 -4.34 -12.49 -13.19
C ALA A 2 -3.00 -12.56 -12.44
N GLU A 3 -1.92 -12.82 -13.16
CA GLU A 3 -0.57 -12.96 -12.60
C GLU A 3 0.26 -11.77 -13.06
N ILE A 4 1.10 -11.24 -12.17
CA ILE A 4 2.13 -10.29 -12.55
C ILE A 4 3.16 -11.12 -13.33
N THR A 5 3.06 -11.13 -14.65
CA THR A 5 3.90 -11.95 -15.53
C THR A 5 5.26 -11.29 -15.80
N PRO A 6 6.32 -12.05 -16.14
CA PRO A 6 7.66 -11.53 -16.39
C PRO A 6 7.78 -10.44 -17.46
N ASN A 7 6.78 -10.35 -18.34
CA ASN A 7 6.74 -9.37 -19.43
C ASN A 7 6.07 -8.04 -19.03
N HIS A 8 5.69 -7.88 -17.76
CA HIS A 8 5.02 -6.69 -17.26
C HIS A 8 6.03 -5.71 -16.63
N PRO A 9 5.90 -4.38 -16.84
CA PRO A 9 6.78 -3.38 -16.22
C PRO A 9 6.79 -3.47 -14.68
N GLU A 10 5.67 -3.89 -14.09
CA GLU A 10 5.52 -4.04 -12.63
C GLU A 10 6.12 -5.34 -12.07
N TYR A 11 6.57 -6.25 -12.93
CA TYR A 11 7.12 -7.54 -12.49
C TYR A 11 8.38 -7.35 -11.63
N GLY A 12 9.31 -6.52 -12.07
CA GLY A 12 10.55 -6.26 -11.33
C GLY A 12 10.26 -5.69 -9.95
N LEU A 13 9.39 -4.67 -9.88
CA LEU A 13 8.99 -4.07 -8.61
C LEU A 13 8.29 -5.08 -7.69
N ASN A 14 7.35 -5.85 -8.23
CA ASN A 14 6.62 -6.84 -7.46
C ASN A 14 7.55 -7.90 -6.87
N GLN A 15 8.54 -8.37 -7.64
CA GLN A 15 9.53 -9.34 -7.16
C GLN A 15 10.38 -8.75 -6.02
N GLN A 16 10.83 -7.51 -6.15
CA GLN A 16 11.60 -6.82 -5.10
C GLN A 16 10.78 -6.71 -3.80
N ILE A 17 9.53 -6.27 -3.90
CA ILE A 17 8.62 -6.17 -2.76
C ILE A 17 8.34 -7.56 -2.16
N ARG A 18 8.10 -8.57 -2.99
CA ARG A 18 7.85 -9.94 -2.53
C ARG A 18 9.04 -10.49 -1.73
N GLN A 19 10.26 -10.22 -2.20
CA GLN A 19 11.48 -10.60 -1.49
C GLN A 19 11.59 -9.88 -0.14
N GLY A 20 11.30 -8.57 -0.11
CA GLY A 20 11.28 -7.79 1.13
C GLY A 20 10.24 -8.28 2.13
N VAL A 21 9.02 -8.59 1.67
CA VAL A 21 7.95 -9.17 2.50
C VAL A 21 8.33 -10.56 3.01
N ALA A 22 8.88 -11.44 2.16
CA ALA A 22 9.34 -12.76 2.59
C ALA A 22 10.45 -12.68 3.64
N ALA A 23 11.38 -11.73 3.50
CA ALA A 23 12.42 -11.47 4.50
C ALA A 23 11.82 -10.91 5.80
N LEU A 24 10.79 -10.06 5.72
CA LEU A 24 10.05 -9.56 6.87
C LEU A 24 9.33 -10.70 7.61
N ASP A 25 8.61 -11.56 6.90
CA ASP A 25 7.92 -12.72 7.47
C ASP A 25 8.91 -13.67 8.16
N ALA A 26 10.04 -13.96 7.51
CA ALA A 26 11.09 -14.80 8.07
C ALA A 26 11.68 -14.21 9.37
N GLN A 27 11.87 -12.89 9.44
CA GLN A 27 12.32 -12.21 10.68
C GLN A 27 11.30 -12.36 11.82
N HIS A 28 10.03 -12.47 11.49
CA HIS A 28 8.93 -12.65 12.45
C HIS A 28 8.61 -14.14 12.70
N GLY A 29 9.39 -15.07 12.13
CA GLY A 29 9.19 -16.51 12.28
C GLY A 29 7.94 -17.04 11.57
N ARG A 30 7.43 -16.31 10.56
CA ARG A 30 6.28 -16.72 9.75
C ARG A 30 6.72 -17.18 8.36
N PRO A 31 6.04 -18.19 7.79
CA PRO A 31 6.20 -18.52 6.38
C PRO A 31 5.51 -17.46 5.51
N PHE A 32 5.94 -17.35 4.26
CA PHE A 32 5.22 -16.56 3.26
C PHE A 32 3.87 -17.25 2.95
N ASP A 33 2.77 -16.58 3.27
CA ASP A 33 1.41 -17.10 3.12
C ASP A 33 0.49 -16.15 2.31
N GLN A 34 -0.80 -16.46 2.22
CA GLN A 34 -1.75 -15.65 1.44
C GLN A 34 -1.84 -14.19 1.94
N THR A 35 -1.58 -13.96 3.23
CA THR A 35 -1.47 -12.62 3.82
C THR A 35 -0.28 -11.88 3.22
N SER A 36 0.86 -12.55 3.11
CA SER A 36 2.08 -12.04 2.49
C SER A 36 1.88 -11.73 1.00
N GLU A 37 1.08 -12.54 0.30
CA GLU A 37 0.70 -12.27 -1.10
C GLU A 37 -0.14 -10.99 -1.23
N ARG A 38 -1.17 -10.84 -0.39
CA ARG A 38 -2.00 -9.62 -0.36
C ARG A 38 -1.15 -8.40 -0.02
N LEU A 39 -0.32 -8.51 1.00
CA LEU A 39 0.62 -7.47 1.41
C LEU A 39 1.53 -7.07 0.25
N THR A 40 2.13 -8.03 -0.44
CA THR A 40 2.99 -7.81 -1.61
C THR A 40 2.25 -7.06 -2.72
N ALA A 41 1.03 -7.48 -3.06
CA ALA A 41 0.25 -6.86 -4.13
C ALA A 41 -0.15 -5.42 -3.77
N SER A 42 -0.62 -5.19 -2.55
CA SER A 42 -1.00 -3.86 -2.03
C SER A 42 0.20 -2.91 -1.97
N LEU A 43 1.36 -3.40 -1.56
CA LEU A 43 2.60 -2.62 -1.56
C LEU A 43 3.10 -2.28 -2.96
N THR A 44 2.87 -3.16 -3.94
CA THR A 44 3.21 -2.89 -5.34
C THR A 44 2.39 -1.74 -5.89
N VAL A 45 1.09 -1.72 -5.61
CA VAL A 45 0.19 -0.60 -5.92
C VAL A 45 0.68 0.68 -5.26
N LEU A 46 0.93 0.64 -3.95
CA LEU A 46 1.39 1.81 -3.19
C LEU A 46 2.65 2.42 -3.77
N ALA A 47 3.65 1.58 -4.08
CA ALA A 47 4.90 2.02 -4.67
C ALA A 47 4.64 2.76 -5.99
N ARG A 48 3.74 2.26 -6.85
CA ARG A 48 3.38 2.94 -8.10
C ARG A 48 2.62 4.24 -7.90
N GLU A 49 1.62 4.26 -7.03
CA GLU A 49 0.85 5.47 -6.73
C GLU A 49 1.73 6.59 -6.14
N GLN A 50 2.80 6.22 -5.45
CA GLN A 50 3.77 7.15 -4.88
C GLN A 50 4.98 7.43 -5.79
N GLY A 51 5.00 6.88 -7.01
CA GLY A 51 6.04 7.13 -8.00
C GLY A 51 7.38 6.43 -7.73
N LEU A 52 7.41 5.40 -6.87
CA LEU A 52 8.59 4.56 -6.66
C LEU A 52 8.80 3.66 -7.88
N GLN A 53 10.01 3.70 -8.42
CA GLN A 53 10.44 2.90 -9.56
C GLN A 53 11.00 1.54 -9.13
N GLN A 54 11.56 1.47 -7.92
CA GLN A 54 12.09 0.25 -7.30
C GLN A 54 11.87 0.29 -5.78
N VAL A 55 11.95 -0.86 -5.14
CA VAL A 55 11.90 -0.97 -3.68
C VAL A 55 13.12 -1.76 -3.21
N ASP A 56 13.94 -1.10 -2.40
CA ASP A 56 15.14 -1.70 -1.83
C ASP A 56 14.85 -2.28 -0.44
N HIS A 57 13.91 -1.67 0.30
CA HIS A 57 13.57 -2.11 1.65
C HIS A 57 12.06 -2.12 1.90
N VAL A 58 11.58 -3.19 2.53
CA VAL A 58 10.23 -3.29 3.11
C VAL A 58 10.36 -3.36 4.63
N LEU A 59 9.77 -2.40 5.32
CA LEU A 59 9.93 -2.22 6.77
C LEU A 59 8.57 -2.12 7.44
N VAL A 60 8.51 -2.39 8.73
CA VAL A 60 7.32 -2.20 9.56
C VAL A 60 7.55 -1.13 10.61
N SER A 61 6.48 -0.45 11.03
CA SER A 61 6.56 0.54 12.10
C SER A 61 6.99 -0.12 13.41
N ASN A 62 7.87 0.57 14.14
CA ASN A 62 8.14 0.24 15.54
C ASN A 62 6.90 0.48 16.42
N ALA A 63 6.86 -0.16 17.58
CA ALA A 63 5.85 0.12 18.59
C ALA A 63 6.01 1.55 19.10
N THR A 64 4.88 2.24 19.26
CA THR A 64 4.76 3.57 19.86
C THR A 64 3.81 3.51 21.05
N ALA A 65 3.71 4.60 21.82
CA ALA A 65 2.74 4.68 22.91
C ALA A 65 1.28 4.51 22.44
N GLN A 66 0.98 4.79 21.17
CA GLN A 66 -0.36 4.74 20.61
C GLN A 66 -0.64 3.49 19.76
N HIS A 67 0.40 2.88 19.17
CA HIS A 67 0.23 1.79 18.21
C HIS A 67 1.27 0.68 18.40
N PRO A 68 0.89 -0.59 18.24
CA PRO A 68 1.82 -1.71 18.30
C PRO A 68 2.82 -1.69 17.13
N ALA A 69 3.91 -2.45 17.28
CA ALA A 69 4.80 -2.72 16.15
C ALA A 69 4.02 -3.38 15.01
N GLY A 70 4.39 -3.09 13.76
CA GLY A 70 3.68 -3.63 12.61
C GLY A 70 2.37 -2.92 12.26
N HIS A 71 2.01 -1.82 12.92
CA HIS A 71 0.79 -1.07 12.58
C HIS A 71 0.81 -0.50 11.14
N ASN A 72 1.95 0.04 10.72
CA ASN A 72 2.19 0.50 9.35
C ASN A 72 3.30 -0.32 8.69
N VAL A 73 3.20 -0.46 7.38
CA VAL A 73 4.25 -1.01 6.52
C VAL A 73 4.78 0.09 5.61
N PHE A 74 6.08 0.06 5.36
CA PHE A 74 6.81 1.05 4.58
C PHE A 74 7.54 0.35 3.45
N VAL A 75 7.53 0.98 2.28
CA VAL A 75 8.40 0.64 1.16
C VAL A 75 9.35 1.80 0.95
N VAL A 76 10.64 1.51 0.84
CA VAL A 76 11.71 2.50 0.69
C VAL A 76 12.49 2.20 -0.57
N GLN A 77 12.73 3.26 -1.35
CA GLN A 77 13.60 3.26 -2.50
C GLN A 77 14.92 3.95 -2.14
N GLY A 78 16.02 3.27 -2.39
CA GLY A 78 17.37 3.67 -2.03
C GLY A 78 17.73 3.37 -0.58
N ASP A 79 18.90 3.85 -0.18
CA ASP A 79 19.42 3.64 1.16
C ASP A 79 18.66 4.48 2.20
N PRO A 80 18.17 3.88 3.30
CA PRO A 80 17.38 4.61 4.30
C PRO A 80 18.19 5.64 5.10
N ALA A 81 19.53 5.56 5.12
CA ALA A 81 20.39 6.58 5.68
C ALA A 81 20.69 7.72 4.68
N ASN A 82 20.35 7.56 3.40
CA ASN A 82 20.39 8.64 2.42
C ASN A 82 19.16 9.56 2.60
N PRO A 83 19.34 10.87 2.83
CA PRO A 83 18.22 11.81 3.00
C PRO A 83 17.36 12.00 1.73
N ALA A 84 17.87 11.61 0.56
CA ALA A 84 17.13 11.66 -0.70
C ALA A 84 16.32 10.37 -0.98
N HIS A 85 16.19 9.45 -0.02
CA HIS A 85 15.38 8.26 -0.22
C HIS A 85 13.91 8.63 -0.45
N LEU A 86 13.23 7.84 -1.28
CA LEU A 86 11.78 7.91 -1.43
C LEU A 86 11.17 6.83 -0.55
N ARG A 87 10.08 7.17 0.13
CA ARG A 87 9.36 6.21 0.95
C ARG A 87 7.86 6.39 0.78
N ALA A 88 7.15 5.28 0.84
CA ALA A 88 5.71 5.25 0.95
C ALA A 88 5.30 4.40 2.14
N MET A 89 4.14 4.70 2.72
CA MET A 89 3.58 3.94 3.83
C MET A 89 2.10 3.64 3.62
N MET A 90 1.63 2.55 4.23
CA MET A 90 0.21 2.29 4.41
C MET A 90 -0.04 1.49 5.69
N PRO A 91 -1.27 1.51 6.23
CA PRO A 91 -1.62 0.66 7.36
C PRO A 91 -1.53 -0.81 6.97
N THR A 92 -0.83 -1.61 7.77
CA THR A 92 -0.67 -3.06 7.51
C THR A 92 -2.03 -3.74 7.44
N ALA A 93 -2.98 -3.32 8.30
CA ALA A 93 -4.34 -3.83 8.30
C ALA A 93 -5.06 -3.61 6.97
N VAL A 94 -4.83 -2.48 6.29
CA VAL A 94 -5.41 -2.23 4.96
C VAL A 94 -4.73 -3.16 3.94
N ALA A 95 -3.40 -3.22 3.96
CA ALA A 95 -2.63 -3.97 2.99
C ALA A 95 -2.96 -5.48 2.97
N VAL A 96 -3.23 -6.08 4.14
CA VAL A 96 -3.59 -7.51 4.26
C VAL A 96 -5.07 -7.80 4.01
N GLN A 97 -5.94 -6.80 4.14
CA GLN A 97 -7.38 -6.93 3.86
C GLN A 97 -7.69 -6.72 2.37
N THR A 98 -6.90 -5.94 1.65
CA THR A 98 -7.06 -5.75 0.21
C THR A 98 -6.81 -7.07 -0.54
N PRO A 99 -7.80 -7.57 -1.31
CA PRO A 99 -7.61 -8.76 -2.14
C PRO A 99 -6.56 -8.54 -3.22
N VAL A 100 -5.76 -9.57 -3.52
CA VAL A 100 -4.74 -9.51 -4.60
C VAL A 100 -5.36 -9.06 -5.91
N GLU A 101 -6.54 -9.59 -6.26
CA GLU A 101 -7.26 -9.23 -7.49
C GLU A 101 -7.57 -7.73 -7.58
N GLN A 102 -7.93 -7.11 -6.45
CA GLN A 102 -8.24 -5.69 -6.37
C GLN A 102 -6.97 -4.84 -6.58
N SER A 103 -5.86 -5.27 -5.99
CA SER A 103 -4.55 -4.66 -6.21
C SER A 103 -4.08 -4.81 -7.66
N LEU A 104 -4.32 -5.97 -8.29
CA LEU A 104 -4.00 -6.19 -9.70
C LEU A 104 -4.86 -5.33 -10.63
N GLN A 105 -6.14 -5.16 -10.33
CA GLN A 105 -7.02 -4.24 -11.06
C GLN A 105 -6.48 -2.81 -11.03
N LYS A 106 -5.98 -2.34 -9.88
CA LYS A 106 -5.34 -1.02 -9.73
C LYS A 106 -4.04 -0.90 -10.54
N LEU A 107 -3.29 -1.99 -10.69
CA LEU A 107 -2.11 -2.06 -11.56
C LEU A 107 -2.45 -2.19 -13.05
N GLY A 108 -3.74 -2.19 -13.43
CA GLY A 108 -4.17 -2.41 -14.81
C GLY A 108 -4.01 -3.86 -15.31
N LEU A 109 -3.76 -4.79 -14.39
CA LEU A 109 -3.53 -6.22 -14.65
C LEU A 109 -4.80 -7.08 -14.53
N GLY A 110 -5.90 -6.50 -14.07
CA GLY A 110 -7.20 -7.17 -13.99
C GLY A 110 -7.94 -7.20 -15.33
N VAL A 111 -8.79 -8.21 -15.54
CA VAL A 111 -9.85 -8.12 -16.56
C VAL A 111 -10.75 -6.94 -16.19
N GLN A 112 -10.96 -6.00 -17.11
CA GLN A 112 -11.76 -4.79 -16.86
C GLN A 112 -13.25 -5.14 -16.73
N PRO A 113 -13.89 -4.78 -15.60
CA PRO A 113 -15.09 -3.97 -15.67
C PRO A 113 -14.88 -2.62 -14.95
N ALA A 114 -15.22 -1.54 -15.66
CA ALA A 114 -14.89 -0.15 -15.35
C ALA A 114 -15.71 0.48 -14.19
N VAL A 115 -15.68 -0.06 -12.96
CA VAL A 115 -16.59 0.42 -11.88
C VAL A 115 -15.98 0.82 -10.53
N HIS A 116 -14.65 0.79 -10.33
CA HIS A 116 -14.08 1.01 -8.98
C HIS A 116 -13.14 2.21 -8.80
N ALA A 117 -12.97 3.08 -9.80
CA ALA A 117 -12.21 4.32 -9.62
C ALA A 117 -12.94 5.39 -8.78
N GLU A 118 -14.24 5.22 -8.50
CA GLU A 118 -15.07 6.23 -7.81
C GLU A 118 -15.04 6.15 -6.28
N GLN A 119 -14.54 5.06 -5.67
CA GLN A 119 -14.69 4.84 -4.21
C GLN A 119 -13.62 5.52 -3.35
N GLN A 120 -12.49 5.97 -3.91
CA GLN A 120 -11.46 6.69 -3.14
C GLN A 120 -11.68 8.21 -3.06
N THR A 121 -12.64 8.76 -3.83
CA THR A 121 -12.92 10.21 -3.81
C THR A 121 -13.98 10.60 -2.78
N LEU A 122 -14.79 9.65 -2.31
CA LEU A 122 -15.91 9.91 -1.38
C LEU A 122 -15.45 10.18 0.06
N ASP A 123 -14.36 9.56 0.53
CA ASP A 123 -13.83 9.80 1.89
C ASP A 123 -13.14 11.17 2.06
N ALA A 124 -12.67 11.78 0.98
CA ALA A 124 -12.05 13.12 1.00
C ALA A 124 -13.09 14.27 1.04
N GLN A 125 -14.36 14.00 0.74
CA GLN A 125 -15.43 15.02 0.77
C GLN A 125 -16.21 15.06 2.09
N ALA A 126 -15.96 14.13 3.02
CA ALA A 126 -16.69 14.05 4.30
C ALA A 126 -16.08 14.89 5.44
N GLN A 127 -15.02 15.67 5.19
CA GLN A 127 -14.26 16.39 6.23
C GLN A 127 -14.52 17.90 6.36
N ASP A 128 -15.60 18.46 5.79
CA ASP A 128 -16.06 19.82 6.15
C ASP A 128 -17.37 19.81 6.94
N PRO A 129 -17.34 19.58 8.26
CA PRO A 129 -18.43 19.96 9.13
C PRO A 129 -18.20 21.38 9.67
N GLN A 130 -19.14 22.26 9.30
CA GLN A 130 -19.87 23.07 10.28
C GLN A 130 -19.23 24.39 10.75
N GLN A 131 -19.51 25.47 10.01
CA GLN A 131 -19.70 26.81 10.60
C GLN A 131 -20.93 27.49 9.97
N ASN A 132 -22.12 27.16 10.47
CA ASN A 132 -23.27 28.06 10.37
C ASN A 132 -23.76 28.33 11.81
N PRO A 133 -23.92 29.61 12.20
CA PRO A 133 -25.25 29.98 12.69
C PRO A 133 -25.70 31.39 12.25
N VAL A 134 -26.87 31.40 11.61
CA VAL A 134 -28.04 32.29 11.80
C VAL A 134 -27.90 33.56 12.68
N HIS A 135 -28.15 34.72 12.06
CA HIS A 135 -28.88 35.87 12.64
C HIS A 135 -29.79 36.43 11.51
N ARG A 136 -31.10 36.14 11.48
CA ARG A 136 -32.24 36.74 12.22
C ARG A 136 -32.69 38.10 11.66
N LEU A 137 -33.83 38.04 10.95
CA LEU A 137 -34.94 39.00 10.73
C LEU A 137 -34.76 40.50 11.00
N GLY A 138 -35.31 41.30 10.06
CA GLY A 138 -35.70 42.70 10.21
C GLY A 138 -36.23 43.27 8.91
#